data_AF-A0A2N2XGZ6-F1
#
_entry.id   AF-A0A2N2XGZ6-F1
#
_cell.length_a   1.000
_cell.length_b   1.000
_cell.length_c   1.000
_cell.angle_alpha   90.00
_cell.angle_beta   90.00
_cell.angle_gamma   90.00
#
_symmetry.space_group_name_H-M   'P 1'
#
loop_
_entity.id
_entity.type
_entity.pdbx_description
1 polymer ?
#
loop_
_entity_poly.entity_id
_entity_poly.type
_entity_poly.pdbx_seq_one_letter_code
_entity_poly.pdbx_strand_id
1 'polypeptide(L)'
;RLFDSRREAFKKWIQPLKMLTSETSFSWGVTGIKDFTAMAIEQNLQDSTSVFYPGNQYRQLLRFKSDDHAAERFNRITDTKNHYYAYLYAALYMKQITNQWRLAGFPINHRPEIIATLYNIGFANSIPKAMPQVGGATIDVGGKNYTFGRLAWEYYYSGELDEVFPFSVAQK
;
A
#
# COMPACT_ATOMS: atom_id res chain seq x y z
N ARG A 1 -29.21 -31.32 -6.86
CA ARG A 1 -27.73 -31.28 -6.82
C ARG A 1 -27.19 -30.59 -8.08
N LEU A 2 -27.43 -29.28 -8.23
CA LEU A 2 -27.10 -28.50 -9.45
C LEU A 2 -26.13 -27.33 -9.18
N PHE A 3 -25.34 -27.45 -8.10
CA PHE A 3 -24.44 -26.40 -7.60
C PHE A 3 -22.96 -26.80 -7.53
N ASP A 4 -22.60 -28.09 -7.70
CA ASP A 4 -21.20 -28.54 -7.60
C ASP A 4 -20.41 -28.48 -8.92
N SER A 5 -21.03 -28.84 -10.05
CA SER A 5 -20.31 -28.94 -11.33
C SER A 5 -19.78 -27.60 -11.85
N ARG A 6 -20.51 -26.50 -11.59
CA ARG A 6 -20.09 -25.14 -11.96
C ARG A 6 -18.93 -24.62 -11.11
N ARG A 7 -18.84 -25.02 -9.83
CA ARG A 7 -17.75 -24.62 -8.93
C ARG A 7 -16.46 -25.35 -9.25
N GLU A 8 -16.53 -26.64 -9.54
CA GLU A 8 -15.36 -27.44 -9.93
C GLU A 8 -14.85 -27.07 -11.33
N ALA A 9 -15.74 -26.77 -12.28
CA ALA A 9 -15.33 -26.20 -13.57
C ALA A 9 -14.68 -24.81 -13.42
N PHE A 10 -15.22 -23.95 -12.54
CA PHE A 10 -14.62 -22.65 -12.23
C PHE A 10 -13.22 -22.78 -11.62
N LYS A 11 -13.02 -23.67 -10.64
CA LYS A 11 -11.69 -23.94 -10.06
C LYS A 11 -10.72 -24.57 -11.04
N LYS A 12 -11.19 -25.47 -11.90
CA LYS A 12 -10.32 -26.18 -12.84
C LYS A 12 -9.86 -25.31 -14.01
N TRP A 13 -10.72 -24.42 -14.51
CA TRP A 13 -10.46 -23.68 -15.74
C TRP A 13 -10.29 -22.18 -15.53
N ILE A 14 -11.03 -21.54 -14.63
CA ILE A 14 -11.00 -20.08 -14.44
C ILE A 14 -9.97 -19.66 -13.39
N GLN A 15 -9.82 -20.42 -12.30
CA GLN A 15 -8.87 -20.11 -11.22
C GLN A 15 -7.40 -20.08 -11.68
N PRO A 16 -6.92 -20.98 -12.57
CA PRO A 16 -5.58 -20.89 -13.14
C PRO A 16 -5.44 -19.73 -14.13
N LEU A 17 -6.50 -19.38 -14.86
CA LEU A 17 -6.52 -18.25 -15.79
C LEU A 17 -6.47 -16.88 -15.08
N LYS A 18 -6.85 -16.78 -13.80
CA LYS A 18 -6.58 -15.58 -12.98
C LYS A 18 -5.09 -15.26 -12.86
N MET A 19 -4.22 -16.27 -12.95
CA MET A 19 -2.77 -16.12 -12.96
C MET A 19 -2.27 -15.53 -14.30
N LEU A 20 -3.02 -15.72 -15.38
CA LEU A 20 -2.62 -15.41 -16.76
C LEU A 20 -3.11 -14.05 -17.28
N THR A 21 -3.85 -13.25 -16.48
CA THR A 21 -4.44 -11.99 -16.97
C THR A 21 -3.57 -10.73 -16.82
N SER A 22 -2.34 -10.78 -16.29
CA SER A 22 -1.27 -9.76 -16.49
C SER A 22 -0.06 -10.04 -15.58
N GLU A 23 0.99 -10.66 -16.11
CA GLU A 23 2.21 -11.03 -15.35
C GLU A 23 3.18 -9.87 -15.05
N THR A 24 2.71 -8.63 -14.85
CA THR A 24 3.60 -7.55 -14.35
C THR A 24 2.98 -6.61 -13.30
N SER A 25 1.72 -6.78 -12.88
CA SER A 25 1.02 -5.78 -12.06
C SER A 25 -0.03 -6.31 -11.06
N PHE A 26 0.18 -7.47 -10.42
CA PHE A 26 -0.77 -7.91 -9.39
C PHE A 26 -0.52 -7.24 -8.03
N SER A 27 -1.29 -6.18 -7.77
CA SER A 27 -1.51 -5.61 -6.45
C SER A 27 -2.41 -6.55 -5.63
N TRP A 28 -2.06 -6.81 -4.38
CA TRP A 28 -2.72 -7.79 -3.50
C TRP A 28 -3.58 -7.13 -2.42
N GLY A 29 -4.67 -7.82 -2.06
CA GLY A 29 -5.53 -7.45 -0.95
C GLY A 29 -6.30 -6.15 -1.16
N VAL A 30 -7.03 -5.73 -0.13
CA VAL A 30 -7.85 -4.50 -0.16
C VAL A 30 -7.01 -3.22 -0.24
N THR A 31 -5.72 -3.29 0.09
CA THR A 31 -4.79 -2.16 0.08
C THR A 31 -3.92 -2.11 -1.19
N GLY A 32 -4.02 -3.10 -2.08
CA GLY A 32 -3.36 -3.09 -3.38
C GLY A 32 -1.83 -3.14 -3.33
N ILE A 33 -1.23 -3.82 -2.36
CA ILE A 33 0.24 -3.89 -2.21
C ILE A 33 0.83 -4.89 -3.19
N LYS A 34 1.87 -4.48 -3.92
CA LYS A 34 2.62 -5.36 -4.82
C LYS A 34 3.55 -6.29 -4.03
N ASP A 35 3.82 -7.50 -4.52
CA ASP A 35 4.69 -8.48 -3.85
C ASP A 35 6.06 -7.89 -3.50
N PHE A 36 6.75 -7.30 -4.49
CA PHE A 36 8.07 -6.70 -4.27
C PHE A 36 8.02 -5.54 -3.25
N THR A 37 6.90 -4.82 -3.16
CA THR A 37 6.71 -3.79 -2.14
C THR A 37 6.57 -4.42 -0.76
N ALA A 38 5.80 -5.51 -0.62
CA ALA A 38 5.68 -6.26 0.62
C ALA A 38 7.05 -6.83 1.09
N MET A 39 7.82 -7.42 0.18
CA MET A 39 9.18 -7.86 0.45
C MET A 39 10.09 -6.72 0.91
N ALA A 40 10.02 -5.56 0.23
CA ALA A 40 10.81 -4.39 0.63
C ALA A 40 10.42 -3.88 2.03
N ILE A 41 9.12 -3.90 2.38
CA ILE A 41 8.65 -3.55 3.73
C ILE A 41 9.30 -4.48 4.76
N GLU A 42 9.25 -5.79 4.53
CA GLU A 42 9.85 -6.81 5.42
C GLU A 42 11.35 -6.61 5.60
N GLN A 43 12.08 -6.39 4.51
CA GLN A 43 13.52 -6.14 4.54
C GLN A 43 13.85 -4.86 5.32
N ASN A 44 13.16 -3.76 5.01
CA ASN A 44 13.33 -2.48 5.69
C ASN A 44 12.97 -2.53 7.18
N LEU A 45 12.17 -3.51 7.64
CA LEU A 45 11.93 -3.70 9.07
C LEU A 45 13.12 -4.32 9.79
N GLN A 46 13.97 -5.08 9.10
CA GLN A 46 15.10 -5.76 9.71
C GLN A 46 16.43 -5.03 9.53
N ASP A 47 16.55 -4.23 8.48
CA ASP A 47 17.76 -3.49 8.15
C ASP A 47 17.78 -2.12 8.84
N SER A 48 18.52 -2.01 9.95
CA SER A 48 18.70 -0.75 10.68
C SER A 48 19.52 0.29 9.93
N THR A 49 20.19 -0.09 8.84
CA THR A 49 20.96 0.84 7.99
C THR A 49 20.13 1.40 6.85
N SER A 50 18.96 0.81 6.56
CA SER A 50 18.04 1.31 5.55
C SER A 50 17.53 2.71 5.92
N VAL A 51 17.49 3.62 4.95
CA VAL A 51 16.86 4.94 5.09
C VAL A 51 15.35 4.85 5.38
N PHE A 52 14.75 3.69 5.09
CA PHE A 52 13.35 3.37 5.36
C PHE A 52 13.14 2.68 6.71
N TYR A 53 14.20 2.44 7.49
CA TYR A 53 14.10 1.76 8.78
C TYR A 53 13.18 2.53 9.74
N PRO A 54 12.07 1.95 10.21
CA PRO A 54 11.09 2.69 11.02
C PRO A 54 11.39 2.66 12.52
N GLY A 55 12.35 1.83 12.98
CA GLY A 55 12.75 1.69 14.38
C GLY A 55 12.58 0.28 14.95
N ASN A 56 13.27 -0.01 16.05
CA ASN A 56 13.34 -1.34 16.66
C ASN A 56 11.98 -1.88 17.09
N GLN A 57 11.05 -1.03 17.56
CA GLN A 57 9.73 -1.49 18.01
C GLN A 57 8.88 -2.15 16.90
N TYR A 58 9.20 -1.95 15.62
CA TYR A 58 8.42 -2.51 14.51
C TYR A 58 8.97 -3.85 13.98
N ARG A 59 10.18 -4.26 14.37
CA ARG A 59 10.90 -5.44 13.83
C ARG A 59 10.10 -6.74 13.86
N GLN A 60 9.24 -6.92 14.86
CA GLN A 60 8.53 -8.18 15.10
C GLN A 60 7.12 -8.21 14.51
N LEU A 61 6.63 -7.10 13.93
CA LEU A 61 5.23 -6.98 13.51
C LEU A 61 4.85 -7.89 12.34
N LEU A 62 5.82 -8.27 11.51
CA LEU A 62 5.59 -9.17 10.37
C LEU A 62 6.24 -10.55 10.53
N ARG A 63 6.62 -10.96 11.75
CA ARG A 63 7.32 -12.24 11.99
C ARG A 63 6.55 -13.40 11.38
N PHE A 64 7.18 -14.14 10.46
CA PHE A 64 6.60 -15.33 9.83
C PHE A 64 6.53 -16.50 10.82
N LYS A 65 5.58 -17.41 10.57
CA LYS A 65 5.33 -18.61 11.37
C LYS A 65 5.64 -19.89 10.60
N SER A 66 5.55 -19.88 9.28
CA SER A 66 5.94 -20.99 8.42
C SER A 66 7.28 -20.74 7.75
N ASP A 67 7.95 -21.80 7.30
CA ASP A 67 9.17 -21.68 6.49
C ASP A 67 8.89 -21.15 5.07
N ASP A 68 7.66 -21.32 4.56
CA ASP A 68 7.22 -20.72 3.29
C ASP A 68 6.71 -19.29 3.51
N HIS A 69 7.66 -18.35 3.62
CA HIS A 69 7.36 -16.93 3.81
C HIS A 69 6.54 -16.33 2.65
N ALA A 70 6.76 -16.80 1.41
CA ALA A 70 6.06 -16.26 0.25
C ALA A 70 4.57 -16.61 0.28
N ALA A 71 4.24 -17.89 0.54
CA ALA A 71 2.85 -18.32 0.68
C ALA A 71 2.19 -17.66 1.90
N GLU A 72 2.87 -17.58 3.05
CA GLU A 72 2.32 -16.92 4.23
C GLU A 72 2.07 -15.43 3.98
N ARG A 73 2.99 -14.71 3.32
CA ARG A 73 2.80 -13.29 2.93
C ARG A 73 1.58 -13.12 2.05
N PHE A 74 1.48 -13.91 0.98
CA PHE A 74 0.36 -13.87 0.06
C PHE A 74 -0.97 -14.10 0.80
N ASN A 75 -1.04 -15.15 1.64
CA ASN A 75 -2.24 -15.48 2.41
C ASN A 75 -2.61 -14.36 3.40
N ARG A 76 -1.63 -13.79 4.10
CA ARG A 76 -1.83 -12.66 5.02
C ARG A 76 -2.43 -11.44 4.31
N ILE A 77 -1.89 -11.05 3.15
CA ILE A 77 -2.32 -9.83 2.45
C ILE A 77 -3.66 -10.04 1.72
N THR A 78 -3.93 -11.25 1.23
CA THR A 78 -5.13 -11.56 0.42
C THR A 78 -6.31 -12.12 1.22
N ASP A 79 -6.20 -12.24 2.54
CA ASP A 79 -7.29 -12.74 3.38
C ASP A 79 -8.53 -11.82 3.28
N THR A 80 -9.60 -12.38 2.70
CA THR A 80 -10.87 -11.67 2.47
C THR A 80 -11.77 -11.62 3.69
N LYS A 81 -11.48 -12.41 4.74
CA LYS A 81 -12.24 -12.45 5.99
C LYS A 81 -11.56 -11.62 7.09
N ASN A 82 -10.24 -11.45 7.00
CA ASN A 82 -9.47 -10.68 7.95
C ASN A 82 -8.41 -9.82 7.25
N HIS A 83 -8.72 -8.53 7.08
CA HIS A 83 -7.82 -7.58 6.42
C HIS A 83 -6.69 -7.04 7.32
N TYR A 84 -6.51 -7.58 8.53
CA TYR A 84 -5.51 -7.09 9.49
C TYR A 84 -4.13 -6.92 8.85
N TYR A 85 -3.62 -7.94 8.17
CA TYR A 85 -2.30 -7.85 7.54
C TYR A 85 -2.29 -6.93 6.33
N ALA A 86 -3.35 -6.89 5.51
CA ALA A 86 -3.43 -5.94 4.40
C ALA A 86 -3.27 -4.48 4.89
N TYR A 87 -3.94 -4.12 6.00
CA TYR A 87 -3.79 -2.82 6.64
C TYR A 87 -2.44 -2.65 7.34
N LEU A 88 -1.91 -3.69 7.99
CA LEU A 88 -0.61 -3.63 8.65
C LEU A 88 0.52 -3.37 7.66
N TYR A 89 0.56 -4.08 6.52
CA TYR A 89 1.55 -3.80 5.48
C TYR A 89 1.41 -2.38 4.93
N ALA A 90 0.19 -1.89 4.70
CA ALA A 90 -0.03 -0.52 4.22
C ALA A 90 0.44 0.52 5.24
N ALA A 91 0.13 0.31 6.53
CA ALA A 91 0.56 1.17 7.61
C ALA A 91 2.09 1.18 7.78
N LEU A 92 2.74 0.02 7.67
CA LEU A 92 4.20 -0.08 7.74
C LEU A 92 4.86 0.60 6.55
N TYR A 93 4.33 0.44 5.35
CA TYR A 93 4.80 1.17 4.17
C TYR A 93 4.75 2.68 4.38
N MET A 94 3.58 3.21 4.80
CA MET A 94 3.42 4.63 5.08
C MET A 94 4.36 5.09 6.21
N LYS A 95 4.53 4.29 7.26
CA LYS A 95 5.45 4.59 8.36
C LYS A 95 6.90 4.69 7.90
N GLN A 96 7.35 3.76 7.05
CA GLN A 96 8.72 3.74 6.52
C GLN A 96 8.98 4.96 5.63
N ILE A 97 8.07 5.28 4.72
CA ILE A 97 8.15 6.46 3.85
C ILE A 97 8.13 7.76 4.67
N THR A 98 7.13 7.94 5.53
CA THR A 98 7.03 9.17 6.34
C THR A 98 8.22 9.34 7.28
N ASN A 99 8.79 8.24 7.80
CA ASN A 99 10.00 8.31 8.62
C ASN A 99 11.23 8.75 7.82
N GLN A 100 11.45 8.21 6.61
CA GLN A 100 12.53 8.64 5.72
C GLN A 100 12.46 10.14 5.45
N TRP A 101 11.27 10.65 5.08
CA TRP A 101 11.05 12.06 4.77
C TRP A 101 11.24 12.96 5.99
N ARG A 102 10.76 12.54 7.16
CA ARG A 102 10.96 13.26 8.42
C ARG A 102 12.44 13.35 8.79
N LEU A 103 13.20 12.25 8.67
CA LEU A 103 14.63 12.24 8.98
C LEU A 103 15.44 13.11 8.01
N ALA A 104 14.99 13.24 6.76
CA ALA A 104 15.59 14.13 5.77
C ALA A 104 15.19 15.62 5.93
N GLY A 105 14.40 15.98 6.94
CA GLY A 105 13.98 17.37 7.19
C GLY A 105 12.80 17.85 6.36
N PHE A 106 12.09 16.95 5.67
CA PHE A 106 10.95 17.27 4.81
C PHE A 106 9.70 16.46 5.22
N PRO A 107 9.13 16.66 6.43
CA PRO A 107 7.99 15.86 6.88
C PRO A 107 6.77 16.01 5.94
N ILE A 108 6.15 14.89 5.58
CA ILE A 108 5.00 14.83 4.65
C ILE A 108 3.71 14.34 5.32
N ASN A 109 3.65 14.33 6.66
CA ASN A 109 2.53 13.81 7.44
C ASN A 109 1.17 14.47 7.11
N HIS A 110 1.20 15.73 6.65
CA HIS A 110 0.02 16.50 6.24
C HIS A 110 -0.04 16.71 4.72
N ARG A 111 0.61 15.83 3.96
CA ARG A 111 0.70 15.89 2.48
C ARG A 111 0.12 14.59 1.90
N PRO A 112 -1.21 14.37 2.03
CA PRO A 112 -1.86 13.13 1.59
C PRO A 112 -1.59 12.82 0.11
N GLU A 113 -1.46 13.85 -0.72
CA GLU A 113 -1.15 13.74 -2.14
C GLU A 113 0.23 13.14 -2.40
N ILE A 114 1.22 13.50 -1.57
CA ILE A 114 2.59 12.99 -1.69
C ILE A 114 2.66 11.58 -1.14
N ILE A 115 2.03 11.32 0.01
CA ILE A 115 1.96 9.97 0.59
C ILE A 115 1.30 9.01 -0.41
N ALA A 116 0.16 9.39 -0.99
CA ALA A 116 -0.56 8.56 -1.96
C ALA A 116 0.23 8.36 -3.26
N THR A 117 0.89 9.41 -3.78
CA THR A 117 1.81 9.26 -4.91
C THR A 117 2.88 8.21 -4.61
N LEU A 118 3.60 8.34 -3.49
CA LEU A 118 4.67 7.42 -3.10
C LEU A 118 4.17 6.01 -2.83
N TYR A 119 2.95 5.86 -2.30
CA TYR A 119 2.28 4.56 -2.17
C TYR A 119 2.10 3.88 -3.52
N ASN A 120 1.67 4.62 -4.54
CA ASN A 120 1.45 4.08 -5.86
C ASN A 120 2.75 3.77 -6.64
N ILE A 121 3.77 4.62 -6.49
CA ILE A 121 5.01 4.52 -7.31
C ILE A 121 6.19 3.81 -6.62
N GLY A 122 6.07 3.45 -5.34
CA GLY A 122 7.04 2.61 -4.64
C GLY A 122 8.26 3.33 -4.02
N PHE A 123 9.01 2.61 -3.18
CA PHE A 123 10.18 3.11 -2.44
C PHE A 123 11.27 3.74 -3.31
N ALA A 124 11.53 3.17 -4.50
CA ALA A 124 12.60 3.63 -5.40
C ALA A 124 12.42 5.10 -5.84
N ASN A 125 11.19 5.61 -5.80
CA ASN A 125 10.85 6.97 -6.17
C ASN A 125 10.73 7.91 -4.95
N SER A 126 10.96 7.40 -3.74
CA SER A 126 10.90 8.18 -2.51
C SER A 126 12.21 8.94 -2.28
N ILE A 127 12.27 10.13 -2.87
CA ILE A 127 13.40 11.06 -2.79
C ILE A 127 12.94 12.31 -2.05
N PRO A 128 13.29 12.47 -0.75
CA PRO A 128 12.91 13.63 0.05
C PRO A 128 13.45 14.94 -0.55
N LYS A 129 12.60 15.96 -0.59
CA LYS A 129 12.94 17.30 -1.09
C LYS A 129 11.96 18.35 -0.58
N ALA A 130 12.38 19.62 -0.57
CA ALA A 130 11.59 20.75 -0.07
C ALA A 130 10.27 20.96 -0.84
N MET A 131 10.29 20.73 -2.16
CA MET A 131 9.14 20.95 -3.04
C MET A 131 8.77 19.65 -3.76
N PRO A 132 8.19 18.67 -3.05
CA PRO A 132 7.76 17.43 -3.66
C PRO A 132 6.60 17.69 -4.62
N GLN A 133 6.59 16.97 -5.73
CA GLN A 133 5.56 17.06 -6.75
C GLN A 133 4.70 15.81 -6.73
N VAL A 134 3.42 15.98 -7.03
CA VAL A 134 2.52 14.86 -7.25
C VAL A 134 2.94 14.15 -8.53
N GLY A 135 3.03 12.83 -8.47
CA GLY A 135 3.46 11.97 -9.57
C GLY A 135 2.57 10.75 -9.75
N GLY A 136 2.87 9.97 -10.78
CA GLY A 136 2.12 8.79 -11.19
C GLY A 136 1.42 8.97 -12.53
N ALA A 137 0.73 7.92 -12.98
CA ALA A 137 -0.04 7.96 -14.21
C ALA A 137 -1.24 8.92 -14.10
N THR A 138 -1.62 9.49 -15.24
CA THR A 138 -2.82 10.31 -15.38
C THR A 138 -4.05 9.42 -15.46
N ILE A 139 -5.14 9.86 -14.82
CA ILE A 139 -6.45 9.22 -14.79
C ILE A 139 -7.43 10.18 -15.47
N ASP A 140 -8.03 9.77 -16.58
CA ASP A 140 -9.11 10.53 -17.22
C ASP A 140 -10.42 10.25 -16.50
N VAL A 141 -11.06 11.32 -16.02
CA VAL A 141 -12.42 11.27 -15.47
C VAL A 141 -13.25 12.33 -16.19
N GLY A 142 -14.07 11.89 -17.15
CA GLY A 142 -14.98 12.76 -17.88
C GLY A 142 -14.26 13.82 -18.72
N GLY A 143 -13.12 13.48 -19.34
CA GLY A 143 -12.33 14.39 -20.17
C GLY A 143 -11.42 15.33 -19.37
N LYS A 144 -11.36 15.17 -18.04
CA LYS A 144 -10.41 15.88 -17.18
C LYS A 144 -9.36 14.92 -16.65
N ASN A 145 -8.11 15.34 -16.78
CA ASN A 145 -6.94 14.60 -16.34
C ASN A 145 -6.66 14.85 -14.85
N TYR A 146 -6.58 13.76 -14.08
CA TYR A 146 -6.18 13.75 -12.67
C TYR A 146 -4.92 12.91 -12.48
N THR A 147 -4.25 13.09 -11.35
CA THR A 147 -3.21 12.16 -10.89
C THR A 147 -3.71 11.44 -9.64
N PHE A 148 -3.16 10.26 -9.35
CA PHE A 148 -3.54 9.51 -8.16
C PHE A 148 -3.39 10.33 -6.86
N GLY A 149 -2.28 11.06 -6.72
CA GLY A 149 -2.08 11.94 -5.56
C GLY A 149 -3.06 13.12 -5.54
N ARG A 150 -3.47 13.65 -6.70
CA ARG A 150 -4.49 14.72 -6.75
C ARG A 150 -5.84 14.21 -6.26
N LEU A 151 -6.26 13.02 -6.69
CA LEU A 151 -7.50 12.40 -6.22
C LEU A 151 -7.43 12.11 -4.71
N ALA A 152 -6.30 11.64 -4.21
CA ALA A 152 -6.11 11.41 -2.78
C ALA A 152 -6.21 12.71 -1.97
N TRP A 153 -5.67 13.82 -2.48
CA TRP A 153 -5.85 15.14 -1.87
C TRP A 153 -7.32 15.54 -1.82
N GLU A 154 -8.02 15.46 -2.95
CA GLU A 154 -9.42 15.86 -3.07
C GLU A 154 -10.31 15.02 -2.16
N TYR A 155 -10.10 13.70 -2.11
CA TYR A 155 -10.84 12.81 -1.22
C TYR A 155 -10.49 13.01 0.25
N TYR A 156 -9.20 13.22 0.58
CA TYR A 156 -8.81 13.45 1.96
C TYR A 156 -9.42 14.73 2.52
N TYR A 157 -9.53 15.79 1.70
CA TYR A 157 -10.06 17.10 2.09
C TYR A 157 -11.52 17.37 1.68
N SER A 158 -12.25 16.37 1.15
CA SER A 158 -13.65 16.55 0.75
C SER A 158 -14.63 16.56 1.92
N GLY A 159 -14.21 16.12 3.10
CA GLY A 159 -15.07 15.94 4.27
C GLY A 159 -15.76 14.56 4.32
N GLU A 160 -15.56 13.70 3.31
CA GLU A 160 -16.13 12.35 3.24
C GLU A 160 -15.67 11.43 4.38
N LEU A 161 -14.56 11.78 5.05
CA LEU A 161 -14.02 11.05 6.19
C LEU A 161 -14.23 11.78 7.52
N ASP A 162 -14.88 12.95 7.56
CA ASP A 162 -14.90 13.81 8.76
C ASP A 162 -15.57 13.15 9.98
N GLU A 163 -16.58 12.32 9.76
CA GLU A 163 -17.27 11.61 10.85
C GLU A 163 -16.36 10.57 11.55
N VAL A 164 -15.40 10.00 10.82
CA VAL A 164 -14.55 8.90 11.29
C VAL A 164 -13.12 9.37 11.59
N PHE A 165 -12.63 10.33 10.82
CA PHE A 165 -11.29 10.92 10.87
C PHE A 165 -11.39 12.45 10.72
N PRO A 166 -11.91 13.16 11.74
CA PRO A 166 -12.06 14.61 11.67
C PRO A 166 -10.70 15.28 11.52
N PHE A 167 -10.63 16.34 10.71
CA PHE A 167 -9.43 17.17 10.68
C PHE A 167 -9.16 17.73 12.07
N SER A 168 -7.97 17.46 12.59
CA SER A 168 -7.47 18.26 13.71
C SER A 168 -7.21 19.66 13.17
N VAL A 169 -8.04 20.62 13.56
CA VAL A 169 -7.74 22.03 13.36
C VAL A 169 -6.44 22.25 14.14
N ALA A 170 -5.32 22.36 13.44
CA ALA A 170 -4.06 22.71 14.07
C ALA A 170 -4.29 24.02 14.83
N GLN A 171 -4.18 23.98 16.17
CA GLN A 171 -4.06 25.20 16.95
C GLN A 171 -2.85 25.94 16.40
N LYS A 172 -3.11 27.17 15.92
CA LYS A 172 -2.11 28.11 15.41
C LYS A 172 -0.98 28.32 16.40
#